data_AF-A0A924Z999-F1
#
_entry.id   AF-A0A924Z999-F1
#
_cell.length_a   1.000
_cell.length_b   1.000
_cell.length_c   1.000
_cell.angle_alpha   90.00
_cell.angle_beta   90.00
_cell.angle_gamma   90.00
#
_symmetry.space_group_name_H-M   'P 1'
#
loop_
_entity.id
_entity.type
_entity.pdbx_description
1 polymer ?
#
loop_
_entity_poly.entity_id
_entity_poly.type
_entity_poly.pdbx_seq_one_letter_code
_entity_poly.pdbx_strand_id
1 'polypeptide(L)'
;MTAVTSQDFLDHLAAVIESRKPANGGDPDKSYIARLFSKGTDAILKKVGEEATETVMAAKDGVPEKIVYEVADLWFHSMVALAHFGLKPADVLAELARREGLSGLEEFALRKVQERDKHEREGG
;
A
#
# COMPACT_ATOMS: atom_id res chain seq x y z
N MET A 1 -28.42 8.34 -6.84
CA MET A 1 -27.21 8.23 -6.01
C MET A 1 -26.24 7.36 -6.78
N THR A 2 -25.11 7.92 -7.22
CA THR A 2 -24.03 7.12 -7.84
C THR A 2 -23.41 6.22 -6.77
N ALA A 3 -23.21 4.94 -7.08
CA ALA A 3 -22.54 4.02 -6.18
C ALA A 3 -21.10 4.51 -5.97
N VAL A 4 -20.66 4.61 -4.70
CA VAL A 4 -19.27 4.87 -4.37
C VAL A 4 -18.45 3.69 -4.87
N THR A 5 -17.52 3.93 -5.78
CA THR A 5 -16.59 2.90 -6.25
C THR A 5 -15.46 2.69 -5.24
N SER A 6 -14.75 1.57 -5.31
CA SER A 6 -13.59 1.31 -4.44
C SER A 6 -12.51 2.40 -4.59
N GLN A 7 -12.36 2.96 -5.79
CA GLN A 7 -11.45 4.08 -6.05
C GLN A 7 -11.90 5.34 -5.30
N ASP A 8 -13.19 5.68 -5.39
CA ASP A 8 -13.75 6.88 -4.73
C ASP A 8 -13.53 6.82 -3.20
N PHE A 9 -13.64 5.63 -2.62
CA PHE A 9 -13.39 5.43 -1.19
C PHE A 9 -11.92 5.65 -0.82
N LEU A 10 -10.98 5.08 -1.58
CA LEU A 10 -9.55 5.23 -1.33
C LEU A 10 -9.09 6.68 -1.51
N ASP A 11 -9.63 7.39 -2.51
CA ASP A 11 -9.35 8.81 -2.73
C ASP A 11 -9.90 9.69 -1.61
N HIS A 12 -11.12 9.40 -1.15
CA HIS A 12 -11.71 10.09 0.00
C HIS A 12 -10.86 9.86 1.28
N LEU A 13 -10.48 8.61 1.56
CA LEU A 13 -9.66 8.29 2.73
C LEU A 13 -8.27 8.94 2.64
N ALA A 14 -7.65 8.98 1.44
CA ALA A 14 -6.39 9.69 1.23
C ALA A 14 -6.53 11.20 1.46
N ALA A 15 -7.62 11.82 0.99
CA ALA A 15 -7.91 13.23 1.24
C ALA A 15 -8.09 13.51 2.75
N VAL A 16 -8.77 12.61 3.48
CA VAL A 16 -8.86 12.69 4.93
C VAL A 16 -7.47 12.62 5.57
N ILE A 17 -6.64 11.63 5.22
CA ILE A 17 -5.28 11.49 5.76
C ILE A 17 -4.45 12.75 5.49
N GLU A 18 -4.49 13.26 4.26
CA GLU A 18 -3.78 14.48 3.86
C GLU A 18 -4.22 15.69 4.69
N SER A 19 -5.53 15.87 4.90
CA SER A 19 -6.07 16.97 5.72
C SER A 19 -5.61 16.93 7.19
N ARG A 20 -5.13 15.77 7.66
CA ARG A 20 -4.63 15.59 9.04
C ARG A 20 -3.12 15.77 9.17
N LYS A 21 -2.39 16.07 8.09
CA LYS A 21 -0.97 16.45 8.22
C LYS A 21 -0.83 17.75 9.02
N PRO A 22 0.20 17.90 9.87
CA PRO A 22 0.48 19.16 10.56
C PRO A 22 0.60 20.36 9.61
N ALA A 23 1.20 20.16 8.44
CA ALA A 23 1.30 21.20 7.39
C ALA A 23 -0.06 21.68 6.85
N ASN A 24 -1.10 20.86 6.99
CA ASN A 24 -2.47 21.15 6.53
C ASN A 24 -3.40 21.52 7.70
N GLY A 25 -2.85 21.83 8.89
CA GLY A 25 -3.63 22.22 10.08
C GLY A 25 -4.10 21.05 10.94
N GLY A 26 -3.57 19.85 10.73
CA GLY A 26 -3.82 18.69 11.58
C GLY A 26 -3.26 18.91 13.00
N ASP A 27 -4.11 18.73 14.00
CA ASP A 27 -3.78 18.87 15.42
C ASP A 27 -3.44 17.51 16.06
N PRO A 28 -2.18 17.25 16.47
CA PRO A 28 -1.75 16.00 17.10
C PRO A 28 -2.47 15.64 18.40
N ASP A 29 -3.04 16.63 19.10
CA ASP A 29 -3.77 16.39 20.35
C ASP A 29 -5.21 15.93 20.09
N LYS A 30 -5.73 16.17 18.87
CA LYS A 30 -7.12 15.86 18.49
C LYS A 30 -7.25 14.77 17.43
N SER A 31 -6.18 14.45 16.71
CA SER A 31 -6.21 13.47 15.61
C SER A 31 -5.10 12.44 15.73
N TYR A 32 -5.49 11.17 15.67
CA TYR A 32 -4.54 10.05 15.62
C TYR A 32 -3.56 10.16 14.44
N ILE A 33 -4.06 10.49 13.25
CA ILE A 33 -3.26 10.64 12.04
C ILE A 33 -2.26 11.80 12.21
N ALA A 34 -2.71 12.95 12.73
CA ALA A 34 -1.83 14.08 13.00
C ALA A 34 -0.72 13.73 14.01
N ARG A 35 -1.05 12.92 15.02
CA ARG A 35 -0.09 12.41 16.00
C ARG A 35 0.93 11.43 15.41
N LEU A 36 0.54 10.64 14.42
CA LEU A 36 1.51 9.79 13.70
C LEU A 36 2.48 10.66 12.90
N PHE A 37 1.98 11.63 12.13
CA PHE A 37 2.82 12.55 11.37
C PHE A 37 3.74 13.38 12.28
N SER A 38 3.27 13.85 13.43
CA SER A 38 4.11 14.60 14.38
C SER A 38 5.23 13.75 14.99
N LYS A 39 5.06 12.43 15.07
CA LYS A 39 6.08 11.48 15.53
C LYS A 39 7.07 11.07 14.42
N GLY A 40 6.75 11.36 13.16
CA GLY A 40 7.63 11.13 12.03
C GLY A 40 7.73 9.68 11.54
N THR A 41 8.71 9.46 10.67
CA THR A 41 8.87 8.23 9.87
C THR A 41 8.84 6.96 10.70
N ASP A 42 9.59 6.88 11.79
CA ASP A 42 9.75 5.66 12.59
C ASP A 42 8.42 5.20 13.21
N ALA A 43 7.61 6.14 13.71
CA ALA A 43 6.33 5.81 14.30
C ALA A 43 5.32 5.31 13.25
N ILE A 44 5.37 5.89 12.05
CA ILE A 44 4.52 5.48 10.92
C ILE A 44 4.92 4.09 10.44
N LEU A 45 6.21 3.86 10.16
CA LEU A 45 6.69 2.57 9.66
C LEU A 45 6.56 1.46 10.70
N LYS A 46 6.70 1.79 12.00
CA LYS A 46 6.43 0.84 13.08
C LYS A 46 5.01 0.29 13.01
N LYS A 47 4.00 1.14 12.77
CA LYS A 47 2.61 0.68 12.63
C LYS A 47 2.44 -0.24 11.42
N VAL A 48 3.03 0.09 10.27
CA VAL A 48 2.99 -0.79 9.09
C VAL A 48 3.56 -2.19 9.41
N GLY A 49 4.69 -2.25 10.14
CA GLY A 49 5.28 -3.53 10.55
C GLY A 49 4.46 -4.30 11.59
N GLU A 50 3.82 -3.58 12.53
CA GLU A 50 2.91 -4.14 13.54
C GLU A 50 1.70 -4.80 12.85
N GLU A 51 0.98 -4.07 11.99
CA GLU A 51 -0.21 -4.58 11.30
C GLU A 51 0.10 -5.74 10.34
N ALA A 52 1.28 -5.70 9.69
CA ALA A 52 1.72 -6.80 8.86
C ALA A 52 1.94 -8.08 9.69
N THR A 53 2.49 -7.95 10.89
CA THR A 53 2.69 -9.07 11.81
C THR A 53 1.34 -9.58 12.34
N GLU A 54 0.44 -8.67 12.74
CA GLU A 54 -0.90 -9.02 13.22
C GLU A 54 -1.73 -9.70 12.13
N THR A 55 -1.64 -9.25 10.88
CA THR A 55 -2.26 -9.92 9.72
C THR A 55 -1.78 -11.37 9.58
N VAL A 56 -0.47 -11.60 9.69
CA VAL A 56 0.10 -12.97 9.61
C VAL A 56 -0.42 -13.84 10.76
N MET A 57 -0.50 -13.29 11.97
CA MET A 57 -1.00 -14.00 13.14
C MET A 57 -2.50 -14.31 13.03
N ALA A 58 -3.32 -13.34 12.60
CA ALA A 58 -4.75 -13.52 12.38
C ALA A 58 -5.02 -14.60 11.31
N ALA A 59 -4.23 -14.62 10.24
CA ALA A 59 -4.31 -15.64 9.19
C ALA A 59 -3.93 -17.03 9.72
N LYS A 60 -2.89 -17.12 10.53
CA LYS A 60 -2.45 -18.36 11.17
C LYS A 60 -3.53 -18.93 12.12
N ASP A 61 -4.23 -18.06 12.84
CA ASP A 61 -5.29 -18.45 13.78
C ASP A 61 -6.61 -18.81 13.07
N GLY A 62 -6.74 -18.52 11.77
CA GLY A 62 -7.87 -18.92 10.94
C GLY A 62 -9.20 -18.23 11.28
N VAL A 63 -9.15 -17.01 11.82
CA VAL A 63 -10.34 -16.22 12.18
C VAL A 63 -10.61 -15.16 11.11
N PRO A 64 -11.58 -15.37 10.19
CA PRO A 64 -11.78 -14.51 9.03
C PRO A 64 -12.01 -13.04 9.35
N GLU A 65 -12.77 -12.74 10.41
CA GLU A 65 -13.09 -11.38 10.83
C GLU A 65 -11.83 -10.62 11.28
N LYS A 66 -10.92 -11.31 11.98
CA LYS A 66 -9.63 -10.74 12.37
C LYS A 66 -8.76 -10.48 11.16
N ILE A 67 -8.72 -11.40 10.19
CA ILE A 67 -7.94 -11.22 8.96
C ILE A 67 -8.39 -9.94 8.24
N VAL A 68 -9.70 -9.76 8.05
CA VAL A 68 -10.25 -8.55 7.40
C VAL A 68 -9.89 -7.30 8.21
N TYR A 69 -9.98 -7.37 9.54
CA TYR A 69 -9.63 -6.26 10.42
C TYR A 69 -8.16 -5.85 10.29
N GLU A 70 -7.21 -6.79 10.42
CA GLU A 70 -5.78 -6.46 10.37
C GLU A 70 -5.34 -6.05 8.95
N VAL A 71 -5.93 -6.62 7.89
CA VAL A 71 -5.65 -6.19 6.51
C VAL A 71 -6.16 -4.76 6.29
N ALA A 72 -7.31 -4.40 6.85
CA ALA A 72 -7.82 -3.04 6.77
C ALA A 72 -6.90 -2.05 7.50
N ASP A 73 -6.37 -2.41 8.68
CA ASP A 73 -5.44 -1.55 9.41
C ASP A 73 -4.09 -1.44 8.70
N LEU A 74 -3.59 -2.54 8.13
CA LEU A 74 -2.39 -2.54 7.30
C LEU A 74 -2.56 -1.61 6.08
N TRP A 75 -3.71 -1.64 5.40
CA TRP A 75 -3.99 -0.76 4.27
C TRP A 75 -4.06 0.71 4.70
N PHE A 76 -4.75 0.99 5.81
CA PHE A 76 -4.83 2.32 6.38
C PHE A 76 -3.44 2.87 6.71
N HIS A 77 -2.62 2.11 7.44
CA HIS A 77 -1.27 2.52 7.79
C HIS A 77 -0.33 2.62 6.60
N SER A 78 -0.52 1.79 5.57
CA SER A 78 0.17 1.93 4.29
C SER A 78 -0.19 3.24 3.59
N MET A 79 -1.46 3.65 3.60
CA MET A 79 -1.89 4.95 3.03
C MET A 79 -1.33 6.14 3.81
N VAL A 80 -1.22 6.05 5.15
CA VAL A 80 -0.55 7.07 5.96
C VAL A 80 0.94 7.15 5.60
N ALA A 81 1.60 6.02 5.39
CA ALA A 81 2.99 5.98 4.95
C ALA A 81 3.16 6.58 3.54
N LEU A 82 2.30 6.25 2.58
CA LEU A 82 2.30 6.86 1.25
C LEU A 82 2.21 8.40 1.37
N ALA A 83 1.23 8.90 2.11
CA ALA A 83 1.05 10.34 2.31
C ALA A 83 2.30 10.98 2.96
N HIS A 84 2.93 10.32 3.93
CA HIS A 84 4.18 10.78 4.56
C HIS A 84 5.31 10.98 3.54
N PHE A 85 5.40 10.09 2.54
CA PHE A 85 6.38 10.17 1.45
C PHE A 85 5.89 10.97 0.23
N GLY A 86 4.75 11.67 0.34
CA GLY A 86 4.20 12.49 -0.74
C GLY A 86 3.55 11.68 -1.88
N LEU A 87 3.20 10.43 -1.62
CA LEU A 87 2.55 9.50 -2.56
C LEU A 87 1.05 9.37 -2.26
N LYS A 88 0.30 8.80 -3.20
CA LYS A 88 -1.15 8.60 -3.16
C LYS A 88 -1.50 7.13 -3.43
N PRO A 89 -2.70 6.67 -3.01
CA PRO A 89 -3.18 5.33 -3.36
C PRO A 89 -3.22 5.09 -4.88
N ALA A 90 -3.53 6.13 -5.66
CA ALA A 90 -3.52 6.08 -7.11
C ALA A 90 -2.16 5.63 -7.69
N ASP A 91 -1.04 5.96 -7.05
CA ASP A 91 0.29 5.54 -7.48
C ASP A 91 0.47 4.01 -7.31
N VAL A 92 -0.05 3.45 -6.22
CA VAL A 92 -0.05 1.99 -5.97
C VAL A 92 -0.99 1.28 -6.92
N LEU A 93 -2.18 1.84 -7.19
CA LEU A 93 -3.15 1.25 -8.11
C LEU A 93 -2.63 1.27 -9.55
N ALA A 94 -1.95 2.33 -9.97
CA ALA A 94 -1.28 2.38 -11.26
C ALA A 94 -0.19 1.30 -11.37
N GLU A 95 0.59 1.06 -10.31
CA GLU A 95 1.57 -0.02 -10.26
C GLU A 95 0.91 -1.40 -10.30
N LEU A 96 -0.20 -1.61 -9.60
CA LEU A 96 -0.95 -2.87 -9.64
C LEU A 96 -1.54 -3.13 -11.04
N ALA A 97 -2.14 -2.12 -11.68
CA ALA A 97 -2.64 -2.22 -13.04
C ALA A 97 -1.52 -2.54 -14.04
N ARG A 98 -0.33 -1.95 -13.86
CA ARG A 98 0.87 -2.28 -14.64
C ARG A 98 1.27 -3.74 -14.44
N ARG A 99 1.25 -4.26 -13.21
CA ARG A 99 1.58 -5.67 -12.90
C ARG A 99 0.55 -6.64 -13.46
N GLU A 100 -0.73 -6.30 -13.40
CA GLU A 100 -1.81 -7.08 -13.99
C GLU A 100 -1.63 -7.18 -15.51
N GLY A 101 -1.37 -6.04 -16.18
CA GLY A 101 -1.10 -5.97 -17.61
C GLY A 101 0.25 -6.57 -18.04
N LEU A 102 1.12 -6.93 -17.10
CA LEU A 102 2.39 -7.64 -17.33
C LEU A 102 2.34 -9.08 -16.85
N SER A 103 1.14 -9.64 -16.62
CA SER A 103 0.90 -10.88 -15.86
C SER A 103 2.05 -11.88 -15.94
N GLY A 104 2.43 -12.46 -14.79
CA GLY A 104 3.71 -13.18 -14.61
C GLY A 104 4.05 -14.30 -15.61
N LEU A 105 3.11 -14.73 -16.45
CA LEU A 105 3.37 -15.59 -17.62
C LEU A 105 4.09 -14.85 -18.76
N GLU A 106 3.70 -13.61 -19.06
CA GLU A 106 4.35 -12.77 -20.07
C GLU A 106 5.72 -12.31 -19.58
N GLU A 107 5.85 -11.93 -18.31
CA GLU A 107 7.15 -11.60 -17.72
C GLU A 107 8.09 -12.82 -17.68
N PHE A 108 7.58 -14.01 -17.34
CA PHE A 108 8.34 -15.27 -17.41
C PHE A 108 8.74 -15.63 -18.85
N ALA A 109 7.83 -15.44 -19.81
CA ALA A 109 8.10 -15.68 -21.22
C ALA A 109 9.17 -14.70 -21.76
N LEU A 110 9.07 -13.41 -21.44
CA LEU A 110 10.05 -12.38 -21.78
C LEU A 110 11.43 -12.70 -21.18
N ARG A 111 11.49 -13.10 -19.90
CA ARG A 111 12.75 -13.52 -19.27
C ARG A 111 13.36 -14.73 -19.97
N LYS A 112 12.56 -15.76 -20.30
CA LYS A 112 13.06 -16.92 -21.05
C LYS A 112 13.58 -16.58 -22.45
N VAL A 113 12.91 -15.67 -23.15
CA VAL A 113 13.36 -15.21 -24.48
C VAL A 113 14.67 -14.45 -24.35
N GLN A 114 14.78 -13.54 -23.39
CA GLN A 114 16.02 -12.79 -23.13
C GLN A 114 17.19 -13.68 -22.71
N GLU A 115 16.95 -14.72 -21.90
CA GLU A 115 17.96 -15.71 -21.53
C GLU A 115 18.43 -16.52 -22.75
N ARG A 116 17.52 -16.91 -23.64
CA ARG A 116 17.86 -17.66 -24.86
C ARG A 116 18.66 -16.80 -25.84
N ASP A 117 18.23 -15.57 -26.08
CA ASP A 117 18.93 -14.61 -26.96
C ASP A 117 20.33 -14.27 -26.43
N LYS A 118 20.51 -14.20 -25.10
CA LYS A 118 21.81 -13.98 -24.49
C LYS A 118 22.73 -15.19 -24.68
N HIS A 119 22.20 -16.40 -24.49
CA HIS A 119 22.95 -17.65 -24.68
C HIS A 119 23.37 -17.87 -26.14
N GLU A 120 22.56 -17.43 -27.11
CA GLU A 120 22.88 -17.47 -28.54
C GLU A 120 23.95 -16.44 -28.94
N ARG A 121 24.03 -15.30 -28.26
CA ARG A 121 25.03 -14.23 -28.54
C ARG A 121 26.38 -14.46 -27.85
N GLU A 122 26.41 -15.18 -26.74
CA GLU A 122 27.63 -15.48 -25.97
C GLU A 122 28.25 -16.85 -26.32
N GLY A 123 27.54 -17.68 -27.11
CA GLY A 123 27.92 -19.06 -27.44
C GLY A 123 28.26 -19.36 -28.89
N GLY A 124 28.40 -18.34 -29.75
CA GLY A 124 28.85 -18.47 -31.15
C GLY A 124 30.12 -17.67 -31.40
#